data_AF-A0A1Q4D588-F1
#
_entry.id   AF-A0A1Q4D588-F1
#
_cell.length_a   1.000
_cell.length_b   1.000
_cell.length_c   1.000
_cell.angle_alpha   90.00
_cell.angle_beta   90.00
_cell.angle_gamma   90.00
#
_symmetry.space_group_name_H-M   'P 1'
#
loop_
_entity.id
_entity.type
_entity.pdbx_description
1 polymer ?
#
loop_
_entity_poly.entity_id
_entity_poly.type
_entity_poly.pdbx_seq_one_letter_code
_entity_poly.pdbx_strand_id
1 'polypeptide(L)'
;MARYGYRCTIDGPLEITLPIGTAPATVACPSCGETSARVFSAPMLGLADRGRMAVIDHCETSRDAPDVVSTPAGTPRRSTPTAPPNPAFARLPRP
;
A
#
# COMPACT_ATOMS: atom_id res chain seq x y z
N MET A 1 0.43 -4.72 26.55
CA MET A 1 0.78 -6.08 26.09
C MET A 1 1.09 -6.04 24.60
N ALA A 2 2.04 -6.84 24.12
CA ALA A 2 2.40 -6.96 22.71
C ALA A 2 2.53 -8.43 22.30
N ARG A 3 2.28 -8.72 21.02
CA ARG A 3 2.40 -10.06 20.43
C ARG A 3 3.79 -10.23 19.83
N TYR A 4 4.43 -11.34 20.15
CA TYR A 4 5.77 -11.68 19.67
C TYR A 4 5.74 -13.03 18.97
N GLY A 5 6.30 -13.07 17.76
CA GLY A 5 6.43 -14.29 16.96
C GLY A 5 7.68 -15.08 17.30
N TYR A 6 7.54 -16.40 17.36
CA TYR A 6 8.61 -17.37 17.48
C TYR A 6 8.39 -18.49 16.47
N ARG A 7 9.43 -19.28 16.20
CA ARG A 7 9.34 -20.43 15.31
C ARG A 7 10.05 -21.63 15.91
N CYS A 8 9.29 -22.70 16.09
CA CYS A 8 9.81 -24.03 16.33
C CYS A 8 10.23 -24.65 14.99
N THR A 9 11.31 -25.41 14.99
CA THR A 9 11.76 -26.18 13.81
C THR A 9 10.87 -27.38 13.51
N ILE A 10 10.13 -27.87 14.50
CA ILE A 10 9.25 -29.05 14.40
C ILE A 10 7.81 -28.61 14.15
N ASP A 11 7.22 -27.85 15.07
CA ASP A 11 5.77 -27.53 15.04
C ASP A 11 5.43 -26.24 14.28
N GLY A 12 6.44 -25.45 13.90
CA GLY A 12 6.26 -24.24 13.10
C GLY A 12 6.07 -22.94 13.92
N PRO A 13 5.34 -21.94 13.37
CA PRO A 13 5.24 -20.62 13.99
C PRO A 13 4.32 -20.63 15.20
N LEU A 14 4.70 -19.87 16.23
CA LEU A 14 3.90 -19.63 17.42
C LEU A 14 3.96 -18.16 17.81
N GLU A 15 2.94 -17.68 18.51
CA GLU A 15 2.87 -16.31 18.99
C GLU A 15 2.49 -16.27 20.47
N ILE A 16 3.16 -15.39 21.22
CA ILE A 16 2.90 -15.19 22.64
C ILE A 16 2.70 -13.71 22.95
N THR A 17 1.90 -13.44 23.99
CA THR A 17 1.60 -12.09 24.45
C THR A 17 2.40 -11.80 25.71
N LEU A 18 3.25 -10.78 25.66
CA LEU A 18 4.11 -10.36 26.78
C LEU A 18 4.06 -8.83 26.94
N PRO A 19 4.48 -8.28 28.09
CA PRO A 19 4.74 -6.86 28.20
C PRO A 19 5.70 -6.35 27.11
N ILE A 20 5.57 -5.07 26.77
CA ILE A 20 6.45 -4.45 25.77
C ILE A 20 7.87 -4.42 26.34
N GLY A 21 8.86 -4.87 25.56
CA GLY A 21 10.27 -4.86 25.95
C GLY A 21 10.73 -6.06 26.80
N THR A 22 9.85 -7.01 27.12
CA THR A 22 10.19 -8.17 27.98
C THR A 22 10.27 -9.50 27.21
N ALA A 23 10.29 -9.46 25.88
CA ALA A 23 10.31 -10.68 25.07
C ALA A 23 11.71 -11.31 25.01
N PRO A 24 11.88 -12.56 25.48
CA PRO A 24 13.16 -13.26 25.45
C PRO A 24 13.60 -13.61 24.01
N ALA A 25 14.85 -14.02 23.84
CA ALA A 25 15.36 -14.47 22.53
C ALA A 25 14.77 -15.82 22.11
N THR A 26 14.42 -16.67 23.08
CA THR A 26 13.91 -18.03 22.88
C THR A 26 12.82 -18.37 23.88
N VAL A 27 11.92 -19.27 23.50
CA VAL A 27 10.89 -19.84 24.38
C VAL A 27 10.74 -21.34 24.13
N ALA A 28 10.22 -22.09 25.11
CA ALA A 28 9.86 -23.49 24.91
C ALA A 28 8.59 -23.59 24.05
N CYS A 29 8.60 -24.49 23.07
CA CYS A 29 7.42 -24.77 22.27
C CYS A 29 6.32 -25.41 23.14
N PRO A 30 5.07 -24.93 23.11
CA PRO A 30 3.99 -25.53 23.89
C PRO A 30 3.57 -26.93 23.41
N SER A 31 3.97 -27.33 22.20
CA SER A 31 3.62 -28.62 21.58
C SER A 31 4.69 -29.69 21.83
N CYS A 32 5.95 -29.44 21.42
CA CYS A 32 7.04 -30.41 21.60
C CYS A 32 8.00 -30.11 22.76
N GLY A 33 7.93 -28.93 23.38
CA GLY A 33 8.88 -28.49 24.42
C GLY A 33 10.22 -27.96 23.89
N GLU A 34 10.49 -28.10 22.58
CA GLU A 34 11.76 -27.71 21.98
C GLU A 34 11.98 -26.20 21.95
N THR A 35 13.25 -25.77 21.87
CA THR A 35 13.60 -24.35 21.84
C THR A 35 13.10 -23.68 20.55
N SER A 36 12.26 -22.67 20.69
CA SER A 36 11.73 -21.85 19.60
C SER A 36 12.40 -20.48 19.60
N ALA A 37 13.02 -20.10 18.49
CA ALA A 37 13.71 -18.82 18.35
C ALA A 37 12.74 -17.69 17.99
N ARG A 38 12.98 -16.49 18.51
CA ARG A 38 12.19 -15.30 18.19
C ARG A 38 12.38 -14.93 16.72
N VAL A 39 11.27 -14.69 16.04
CA VAL A 39 11.28 -14.27 14.64
C VAL A 39 10.72 -12.86 14.54
N PHE A 40 11.49 -11.98 13.94
CA PHE A 40 11.01 -10.68 13.50
C PHE A 40 10.39 -10.88 12.13
N SER A 41 9.07 -11.09 12.10
CA SER A 41 8.33 -11.00 10.84
C SER A 41 8.53 -9.59 10.28
N ALA A 42 8.53 -9.47 8.95
CA ALA A 42 8.45 -8.17 8.33
C ALA A 42 7.11 -7.54 8.70
N PRO A 43 7.06 -6.56 9.63
CA PRO A 43 5.80 -5.93 9.91
C PRO A 43 5.48 -5.11 8.67
N MET A 44 4.36 -5.43 8.02
CA MET A 44 3.77 -4.56 7.00
C MET A 44 4.51 -4.45 5.66
N LEU A 45 5.46 -5.33 5.29
CA LEU A 45 6.05 -5.31 3.92
C LEU A 45 5.04 -5.62 2.80
N GLY A 46 3.83 -6.04 3.15
CA GLY A 46 2.71 -6.23 2.22
C GLY A 46 1.46 -5.41 2.57
N LEU A 47 1.55 -4.37 3.42
CA LEU A 47 0.37 -3.64 3.89
C LEU A 47 0.22 -2.30 3.21
N ALA A 48 -0.33 -2.35 2.00
CA ALA A 48 -1.57 -1.65 1.65
C ALA A 48 -1.72 -1.73 0.13
N ASP A 49 -2.96 -1.81 -0.34
CA ASP A 49 -3.23 -1.63 -1.76
C ASP A 49 -2.70 -0.26 -2.21
N ARG A 50 -1.86 -0.24 -3.24
CA ARG A 50 -1.20 1.00 -3.71
C ARG A 50 -2.22 2.07 -4.12
N GLY A 51 -3.36 1.65 -4.67
CA GLY A 51 -4.45 2.56 -5.03
C GLY A 51 -5.06 3.24 -3.80
N ARG A 52 -5.33 2.46 -2.74
CA ARG A 52 -5.83 3.03 -1.47
C ARG A 52 -4.84 3.98 -0.82
N MET A 53 -3.54 3.65 -0.83
CA MET A 53 -2.51 4.55 -0.30
C MET A 53 -2.42 5.85 -1.09
N ALA A 54 -2.44 5.77 -2.42
CA ALA A 54 -2.40 6.94 -3.27
C ALA A 54 -3.58 7.91 -3.01
N VAL A 55 -4.76 7.39 -2.67
CA VAL A 55 -5.90 8.23 -2.28
C VAL A 55 -5.64 8.96 -0.96
N ILE A 56 -5.07 8.28 0.04
CA ILE A 56 -4.71 8.90 1.32
C ILE A 56 -3.67 10.01 1.10
N ASP A 57 -2.59 9.70 0.37
CA ASP A 57 -1.52 10.65 0.07
C ASP A 57 -2.05 11.88 -0.69
N HIS A 58 -2.97 11.67 -1.64
CA HIS A 58 -3.59 12.77 -2.38
C HIS A 58 -4.46 13.66 -1.49
N CYS A 59 -5.25 13.05 -0.60
CA CYS A 59 -6.04 13.79 0.39
C CYS A 59 -5.15 14.61 1.33
N GLU A 60 -4.06 14.04 1.83
CA GLU A 60 -3.09 14.74 2.67
C GLU A 60 -2.43 15.90 1.93
N THR A 61 -1.96 15.67 0.70
CA THR A 61 -1.32 16.70 -0.13
C THR A 61 -2.27 17.87 -0.44
N SER A 62 -3.54 17.57 -0.72
CA SER A 62 -4.54 18.60 -1.05
C SER A 62 -4.80 19.61 0.08
N ARG A 63 -4.46 19.25 1.32
CA ARG A 63 -4.62 20.13 2.49
C ARG A 63 -3.70 21.35 2.42
N ASP A 64 -2.45 21.14 2.05
CA ASP A 64 -1.41 22.17 2.12
C ASP A 64 -0.89 22.60 0.74
N ALA A 65 -1.00 21.75 -0.29
CA ALA A 65 -0.55 22.03 -1.65
C ALA A 65 -1.52 21.42 -2.70
N PRO A 66 -2.75 21.95 -2.83
CA PRO A 66 -3.71 21.43 -3.81
C PRO A 66 -3.27 21.74 -5.25
N ASP A 67 -3.40 20.76 -6.13
CA ASP A 67 -3.22 20.96 -7.56
C ASP A 67 -4.28 21.91 -8.13
N VAL A 68 -3.89 22.70 -9.14
CA VAL A 68 -4.83 23.57 -9.86
C VAL A 68 -5.73 22.71 -10.74
N VAL A 69 -7.01 22.62 -10.37
CA VAL A 69 -8.01 21.86 -11.11
C VAL A 69 -8.54 22.68 -12.29
N SER A 70 -8.27 22.24 -13.52
CA SER A 70 -8.74 22.92 -14.75
C SER A 70 -10.22 22.67 -15.06
N THR A 71 -10.83 21.63 -14.47
CA THR A 71 -12.21 21.21 -14.71
C THR A 71 -12.78 20.53 -13.47
N PRO A 72 -14.02 20.83 -13.05
CA PRO A 72 -14.59 20.24 -11.84
C PRO A 72 -14.65 18.70 -11.91
N ALA A 73 -14.36 18.06 -10.78
CA ALA A 73 -14.38 16.60 -10.64
C ALA A 73 -15.74 16.03 -11.03
N GLY A 74 -15.74 14.89 -11.72
CA GLY A 74 -16.97 14.26 -12.22
C GLY A 74 -17.55 14.88 -13.50
N THR A 75 -16.94 15.95 -14.02
CA THR A 75 -17.29 16.41 -15.37
C THR A 75 -16.74 15.38 -16.37
N PRO A 76 -17.59 14.68 -17.13
CA PRO A 76 -17.08 13.82 -18.18
C PRO A 76 -16.24 14.68 -19.11
N ARG A 77 -14.97 14.31 -19.30
CA ARG A 77 -14.16 14.86 -20.37
C ARG A 77 -14.81 14.38 -21.65
N ARG A 78 -15.82 15.11 -22.12
CA ARG A 78 -16.44 14.87 -23.41
C ARG A 78 -15.29 15.08 -24.38
N SER A 79 -14.71 13.99 -24.88
CA SER A 79 -14.02 14.08 -26.14
C SER A 79 -15.10 14.55 -27.09
N THR A 80 -15.17 15.85 -27.36
CA THR A 80 -15.99 16.33 -28.45
C THR A 80 -15.44 15.56 -29.64
N PRO A 81 -16.19 14.64 -30.27
CA PRO A 81 -15.72 14.02 -31.48
C PRO A 81 -15.47 15.18 -32.44
N THR A 82 -14.20 15.46 -32.70
CA THR A 82 -13.83 16.45 -33.69
C THR A 82 -14.49 15.95 -34.96
N ALA A 83 -15.39 16.76 -35.53
CA ALA A 83 -15.95 16.45 -36.84
C ALA A 83 -14.79 16.06 -37.76
N PRO A 84 -14.94 15.03 -38.62
CA PRO A 84 -13.86 14.59 -39.49
C PRO A 84 -13.22 15.82 -40.14
N PRO A 85 -11.88 15.97 -40.04
CA PRO A 85 -11.21 17.20 -40.45
C PRO A 85 -11.60 17.50 -41.89
N ASN A 86 -12.06 18.72 -42.14
CA ASN A 86 -12.47 19.16 -43.46
C ASN A 86 -11.35 18.78 -44.46
N PRO A 87 -11.63 18.06 -45.55
CA PRO A 87 -10.61 17.64 -46.51
C PRO A 87 -9.83 18.82 -47.10
N ALA A 88 -10.37 20.04 -47.06
CA ALA A 88 -9.66 21.27 -47.42
C ALA A 88 -8.42 21.54 -46.55
N PHE A 89 -8.35 21.03 -45.31
CA PHE A 89 -7.17 21.17 -44.46
C PHE A 89 -5.93 20.43 -44.99
N ALA A 90 -6.11 19.41 -45.83
CA ALA A 90 -4.99 18.76 -46.51
C ALA A 90 -4.31 19.67 -47.55
N ARG A 91 -4.96 20.79 -47.93
CA ARG A 91 -4.46 21.77 -48.90
C ARG A 91 -3.79 22.97 -48.24
N LEU A 92 -3.79 23.07 -46.91
CA LEU A 92 -3.08 24.14 -46.21
C LEU A 92 -1.56 23.89 -46.27
N PRO A 93 -0.75 24.95 -46.42
CA PRO A 93 0.69 24.84 -46.25
C PRO A 93 0.99 24.28 -44.86
N ARG A 94 1.86 23.26 -44.78
CA ARG A 94 2.28 22.71 -43.49
C ARG A 94 3.25 23.71 -42.83
N PRO A 95 3.10 24.00 -41.53
CA PRO A 95 4.12 24.73 -40.78
C PRO A 95 5.43 23.94 -40.69
#